data_AF-A0A538B5K9-F1
#
_entry.id   AF-A0A538B5K9-F1
#
_cell.length_a   1.000
_cell.length_b   1.000
_cell.length_c   1.000
_cell.angle_alpha   90.00
_cell.angle_beta   90.00
_cell.angle_gamma   90.00
#
_symmetry.space_group_name_H-M   'P 1'
#
loop_
_entity.id
_entity.type
_entity.pdbx_description
1 polymer ?
#
loop_
_entity_poly.entity_id
_entity_poly.type
_entity_poly.pdbx_seq_one_letter_code
_entity_poly.pdbx_strand_id
1 'polypeptide(L)'
;MDGGKTFSPPQMITTDTNALIGSACNTIPGGVVVDDRTQTAYALWLSGNDVESNGQTGCNYSQIGPFNKAWVSTGVPSAVPGIYTWTSHLAWVGDIDVVHKTGDNADKIFATIALDQKGQVHVVLPVRHKDDPLGFVLDCESDPNCKEHPQQTDLLLVTSPDGGAHWTPPVTIDGRSGSHFFPWAAAGSAGRVAVVEYRSSTLRPNDPASVWYITFLSVRRAVATADANGAHYLKSPRVSAVDLDPGPAHIGGICSFGIFCSVVPNADRSLADSIAVAIDPAGGANAVWTENASGDNEIRFACQNSGPSFYAKAPDLSGCYQGG
;
A
#
# COMPACT_ATOMS: atom_id res chain seq x y z
N MET A 1 -25.09 -18.39 3.10
CA MET A 1 -23.80 -18.25 2.38
C MET A 1 -23.25 -19.64 2.15
N ASP A 2 -22.65 -19.90 0.98
CA ASP A 2 -22.14 -21.23 0.60
C ASP A 2 -20.68 -21.47 1.04
N GLY A 3 -20.12 -20.56 1.85
CA GLY A 3 -18.75 -20.65 2.36
C GLY A 3 -17.67 -20.44 1.29
N GLY A 4 -17.99 -19.77 0.17
CA GLY A 4 -17.03 -19.58 -0.93
C GLY A 4 -16.98 -20.75 -1.91
N LYS A 5 -18.01 -21.61 -1.93
CA LYS A 5 -18.11 -22.73 -2.88
C LYS A 5 -18.33 -22.25 -4.31
N THR A 6 -18.96 -21.10 -4.50
CA THR A 6 -19.22 -20.49 -5.81
C THR A 6 -18.77 -19.02 -5.82
N PHE A 7 -18.23 -18.59 -6.96
CA PHE A 7 -17.84 -17.21 -7.22
C PHE A 7 -18.61 -16.67 -8.43
N SER A 8 -18.90 -15.38 -8.44
CA SER A 8 -19.38 -14.71 -9.65
C SER A 8 -18.30 -14.76 -10.74
N PRO A 9 -18.66 -14.63 -12.02
CA PRO A 9 -17.69 -14.32 -13.05
C PRO A 9 -16.87 -13.06 -12.70
N PRO A 10 -15.60 -12.99 -13.12
CA PRO A 10 -14.81 -11.76 -12.99
C PRO A 10 -15.50 -10.58 -13.67
N GLN A 11 -15.41 -9.40 -13.06
CA GLN A 11 -15.96 -8.14 -13.60
C GLN A 11 -14.82 -7.15 -13.83
N MET A 12 -14.90 -6.42 -14.94
CA MET A 12 -13.96 -5.34 -15.22
C MET A 12 -14.34 -4.10 -14.41
N ILE A 13 -13.44 -3.66 -13.52
CA ILE A 13 -13.65 -2.50 -12.63
C ILE A 13 -13.25 -1.16 -13.28
N THR A 14 -12.46 -1.22 -14.35
CA THR A 14 -11.86 -0.05 -15.03
C THR A 14 -12.67 0.41 -16.25
N THR A 15 -13.98 0.15 -16.27
CA THR A 15 -14.83 0.45 -17.44
C THR A 15 -15.25 1.91 -17.55
N ASP A 16 -15.02 2.73 -16.52
CA ASP A 16 -15.28 4.15 -16.60
C ASP A 16 -14.21 4.90 -17.42
N THR A 17 -14.64 5.98 -18.08
CA THR A 17 -13.81 6.74 -19.00
C THR A 17 -12.59 7.37 -18.32
N ASN A 18 -12.69 7.73 -17.03
CA ASN A 18 -11.60 8.37 -16.30
C ASN A 18 -10.47 7.37 -16.02
N ALA A 19 -10.81 6.13 -15.66
CA ALA A 19 -9.88 5.03 -15.50
C ALA A 19 -9.18 4.72 -16.83
N LEU A 20 -9.93 4.58 -17.93
CA LEU A 20 -9.35 4.26 -19.25
C LEU A 20 -8.40 5.36 -19.77
N ILE A 21 -8.78 6.63 -19.66
CA ILE A 21 -7.92 7.75 -20.05
C ILE A 21 -6.73 7.86 -19.09
N GLY A 22 -6.95 7.60 -17.80
CA GLY A 22 -5.99 7.84 -16.74
C GLY A 22 -4.97 6.73 -16.51
N SER A 23 -5.25 5.49 -16.92
CA SER A 23 -4.40 4.32 -16.68
C SER A 23 -3.54 3.92 -17.87
N ALA A 24 -3.99 4.26 -19.09
CA ALA A 24 -3.43 3.86 -20.38
C ALA A 24 -3.22 2.34 -20.55
N CYS A 25 -2.28 1.74 -19.81
CA CYS A 25 -1.88 0.33 -19.89
C CYS A 25 -1.28 -0.31 -18.62
N ASN A 26 -0.86 0.44 -17.59
CA ASN A 26 -0.16 -0.11 -16.42
C ASN A 26 -1.02 0.04 -15.16
N THR A 27 -1.53 -1.07 -14.64
CA THR A 27 -2.34 -1.08 -13.41
C THR A 27 -1.90 -2.17 -12.45
N ILE A 28 -1.76 -1.84 -11.16
CA ILE A 28 -1.41 -2.79 -10.09
C ILE A 28 -2.52 -2.81 -9.04
N PRO A 29 -3.07 -3.98 -8.67
CA PRO A 29 -4.04 -4.05 -7.59
C PRO A 29 -3.37 -3.76 -6.24
N GLY A 30 -4.01 -2.92 -5.42
CA GLY A 30 -3.59 -2.61 -4.04
C GLY A 30 -4.52 -3.21 -2.98
N GLY A 31 -5.43 -4.09 -3.36
CA GLY A 31 -6.33 -4.81 -2.45
C GLY A 31 -7.79 -4.40 -2.55
N VAL A 32 -8.62 -5.05 -1.74
CA VAL A 32 -10.08 -4.90 -1.72
C VAL A 32 -10.59 -4.90 -0.28
N VAL A 33 -11.58 -4.04 0.00
CA VAL A 33 -12.36 -4.04 1.25
C VAL A 33 -13.84 -3.94 0.94
N VAL A 34 -14.67 -4.44 1.84
CA VAL A 34 -16.13 -4.42 1.70
C VAL A 34 -16.75 -3.77 2.94
N ASP A 35 -17.66 -2.84 2.74
CA ASP A 35 -18.49 -2.28 3.81
C ASP A 35 -19.71 -3.17 4.03
N ASP A 36 -19.71 -3.97 5.10
CA ASP A 36 -20.81 -4.87 5.42
C ASP A 36 -22.15 -4.13 5.61
N ARG A 37 -22.13 -2.85 5.98
CA ARG A 37 -23.34 -2.05 6.25
C ARG A 37 -24.05 -1.65 4.98
N THR A 38 -23.30 -1.33 3.93
CA THR A 38 -23.83 -0.87 2.64
C THR A 38 -23.69 -1.92 1.54
N GLN A 39 -22.96 -3.00 1.80
CA GLN A 39 -22.54 -4.01 0.85
C GLN A 39 -21.66 -3.46 -0.30
N THR A 40 -21.12 -2.24 -0.14
CA THR A 40 -20.24 -1.59 -1.11
C THR A 40 -18.86 -2.22 -1.07
N ALA A 41 -18.32 -2.56 -2.23
CA ALA A 41 -16.92 -3.00 -2.37
C ALA A 41 -16.04 -1.83 -2.81
N TYR A 42 -14.81 -1.77 -2.32
CA TYR A 42 -13.79 -0.81 -2.73
C TYR A 42 -12.57 -1.56 -3.20
N ALA A 43 -12.15 -1.31 -4.44
CA ALA A 43 -10.95 -1.90 -5.02
C ALA A 43 -9.91 -0.81 -5.26
N LEU A 44 -8.75 -0.93 -4.61
CA LEU A 44 -7.62 -0.04 -4.81
C LEU A 44 -6.77 -0.55 -5.97
N TRP A 45 -6.33 0.36 -6.83
CA TRP A 45 -5.35 0.06 -7.86
C TRP A 45 -4.50 1.28 -8.19
N LEU A 46 -3.26 1.04 -8.58
CA LEU A 46 -2.29 2.06 -8.96
C LEU A 46 -2.22 2.16 -10.48
N SER A 47 -1.81 3.32 -11.00
CA SER A 47 -1.50 3.47 -12.41
C SER A 47 -0.39 4.48 -12.67
N GLY A 48 0.37 4.27 -13.74
CA GLY A 48 1.38 5.20 -14.23
C GLY A 48 1.00 5.84 -15.56
N ASN A 49 1.59 7.01 -15.84
CA ASN A 49 1.41 7.78 -17.07
C ASN A 49 2.31 7.34 -18.24
N ASP A 50 2.91 6.17 -18.18
CA ASP A 50 4.03 5.84 -19.05
C ASP A 50 3.59 5.33 -20.44
N VAL A 51 3.12 6.24 -21.30
CA VAL A 51 2.69 5.90 -22.66
C VAL A 51 3.89 5.59 -23.57
N GLU A 52 5.09 6.11 -23.27
CA GLU A 52 6.26 5.98 -24.16
C GLU A 52 7.12 4.74 -23.86
N SER A 53 7.36 4.36 -22.61
CA SER A 53 8.02 3.07 -22.31
C SER A 53 7.12 1.91 -22.72
N ASN A 54 5.80 2.05 -22.57
CA ASN A 54 4.81 1.12 -23.12
C ASN A 54 4.87 1.04 -24.66
N GLY A 55 5.33 2.08 -25.35
CA GLY A 55 5.58 2.06 -26.79
C GLY A 55 6.82 1.25 -27.19
N GLN A 56 7.84 1.18 -26.32
CA GLN A 56 9.07 0.41 -26.56
C GLN A 56 8.98 -1.04 -26.07
N THR A 57 8.27 -1.30 -24.96
CA THR A 57 8.18 -2.63 -24.33
C THR A 57 6.83 -3.31 -24.52
N GLY A 58 5.85 -2.63 -25.09
CA GLY A 58 4.45 -3.04 -25.12
C GLY A 58 3.73 -2.79 -23.79
N CYS A 59 2.42 -2.51 -23.87
CA CYS A 59 1.53 -2.60 -22.72
C CYS A 59 1.62 -4.03 -22.18
N ASN A 60 1.94 -4.18 -20.89
CA ASN A 60 1.98 -5.45 -20.13
C ASN A 60 3.35 -6.13 -19.89
N TYR A 61 4.51 -5.51 -20.16
CA TYR A 61 5.79 -6.20 -19.85
C TYR A 61 6.68 -5.55 -18.79
N SER A 62 6.75 -4.21 -18.69
CA SER A 62 7.89 -3.62 -18.01
C SER A 62 7.64 -3.11 -16.58
N GLN A 63 6.48 -2.54 -16.26
CA GLN A 63 6.23 -1.88 -14.94
C GLN A 63 7.35 -0.89 -14.54
N ILE A 64 8.07 -0.33 -15.53
CA ILE A 64 9.38 0.32 -15.32
C ILE A 64 9.31 1.85 -15.27
N GLY A 65 8.10 2.41 -15.25
CA GLY A 65 7.85 3.85 -15.11
C GLY A 65 7.23 4.18 -13.74
N PRO A 66 7.25 5.46 -13.30
CA PRO A 66 6.58 5.87 -12.08
C PRO A 66 5.06 5.63 -12.11
N PHE A 67 4.54 4.95 -11.09
CA PHE A 67 3.10 4.85 -10.84
C PHE A 67 2.65 6.03 -9.99
N ASN A 68 2.31 7.11 -10.65
CA ASN A 68 2.04 8.39 -10.01
C ASN A 68 0.55 8.62 -9.69
N LYS A 69 -0.28 7.57 -9.69
CA LYS A 69 -1.70 7.67 -9.33
C LYS A 69 -2.17 6.46 -8.54
N ALA A 70 -3.05 6.71 -7.57
CA ALA A 70 -3.83 5.69 -6.89
C ALA A 70 -5.32 5.95 -7.11
N TRP A 71 -6.04 4.90 -7.46
CA TRP A 71 -7.47 4.91 -7.74
C TRP A 71 -8.19 4.00 -6.76
N VAL A 72 -9.40 4.40 -6.37
CA VAL A 72 -10.33 3.51 -5.68
C VAL A 72 -11.60 3.41 -6.52
N SER A 73 -11.88 2.20 -6.97
CA SER A 73 -13.13 1.87 -7.64
C SER A 73 -14.16 1.44 -6.60
N THR A 74 -15.26 2.18 -6.55
CA THR A 74 -16.41 1.92 -5.69
C THR A 74 -17.41 1.06 -6.45
N GLY A 75 -17.65 -0.16 -5.95
CA GLY A 75 -18.61 -1.12 -6.47
C GLY A 75 -19.87 -1.10 -5.63
N VAL A 76 -20.98 -0.65 -6.23
CA VAL A 76 -22.32 -0.73 -5.61
C VAL A 76 -23.02 -2.00 -6.12
N PRO A 77 -23.57 -2.86 -5.24
CA PRO A 77 -24.32 -4.03 -5.68
C PRO A 77 -25.50 -3.64 -6.57
N SER A 78 -25.66 -4.34 -7.69
CA SER A 78 -26.84 -4.21 -8.54
C SER A 78 -27.99 -5.07 -8.01
N ALA A 79 -29.17 -4.97 -8.65
CA ALA A 79 -30.29 -5.87 -8.37
C ALA A 79 -30.03 -7.33 -8.80
N VAL A 80 -29.00 -7.58 -9.63
CA VAL A 80 -28.59 -8.92 -10.05
C VAL A 80 -27.52 -9.44 -9.07
N PRO A 81 -27.76 -10.57 -8.38
CA PRO A 81 -26.80 -11.13 -7.43
C PRO A 81 -25.42 -11.34 -8.05
N GLY A 82 -24.37 -10.90 -7.34
CA GLY A 82 -22.99 -11.03 -7.78
C GLY A 82 -22.54 -10.01 -8.83
N ILE A 83 -23.39 -9.07 -9.24
CA ILE A 83 -23.03 -8.00 -10.18
C ILE A 83 -22.94 -6.66 -9.45
N TYR A 84 -21.84 -5.94 -9.70
CA TYR A 84 -21.56 -4.63 -9.15
C TYR A 84 -21.53 -3.58 -10.27
N THR A 85 -22.01 -2.38 -9.97
CA THR A 85 -21.75 -1.19 -10.78
C THR A 85 -20.55 -0.47 -10.20
N TRP A 86 -19.49 -0.35 -11.00
CA TRP A 86 -18.21 0.24 -10.58
C TRP A 86 -18.09 1.69 -11.04
N THR A 87 -17.46 2.51 -10.20
CA THR A 87 -17.05 3.89 -10.54
C THR A 87 -15.70 4.15 -9.91
N SER A 88 -14.71 4.60 -10.69
CA SER A 88 -13.36 4.87 -10.21
C SER A 88 -13.17 6.33 -9.83
N HIS A 89 -12.51 6.53 -8.69
CA HIS A 89 -12.18 7.83 -8.14
C HIS A 89 -10.66 7.93 -7.95
N LEU A 90 -10.07 9.05 -8.35
CA LEU A 90 -8.65 9.32 -8.15
C LEU A 90 -8.43 9.66 -6.66
N ALA A 91 -7.80 8.75 -5.93
CA ALA A 91 -7.54 8.87 -4.50
C ALA A 91 -6.27 9.66 -4.20
N TRP A 92 -5.27 9.54 -5.08
CA TRP A 92 -4.00 10.25 -5.00
C TRP A 92 -3.41 10.44 -6.39
N VAL A 93 -2.70 11.56 -6.56
CA VAL A 93 -1.89 11.86 -7.74
C VAL A 93 -0.59 12.49 -7.27
N GLY A 94 0.52 11.96 -7.78
CA GLY A 94 1.87 12.45 -7.53
C GLY A 94 2.44 13.25 -8.70
N ASP A 95 3.52 13.96 -8.41
CA ASP A 95 4.21 14.81 -9.38
C ASP A 95 4.91 13.96 -10.46
N ILE A 96 4.93 14.44 -11.70
CA ILE A 96 5.62 13.78 -12.81
C ILE A 96 6.30 14.83 -13.70
N ASP A 97 7.59 14.64 -13.94
CA ASP A 97 8.31 15.31 -15.01
C ASP A 97 8.27 14.41 -16.24
N VAL A 98 7.36 14.74 -17.16
CA VAL A 98 7.17 13.97 -18.40
C VAL A 98 8.34 14.07 -19.38
N VAL A 99 9.19 15.09 -19.24
CA VAL A 99 10.35 15.31 -20.12
C VAL A 99 11.50 14.42 -19.66
N HIS A 100 11.79 14.41 -18.36
CA HIS A 100 12.87 13.61 -17.78
C HIS A 100 12.42 12.22 -17.33
N LYS A 101 11.12 11.91 -17.43
CA LYS A 101 10.51 10.62 -17.04
C LYS A 101 10.71 10.26 -15.56
N THR A 102 10.86 11.27 -14.72
CA THR A 102 11.03 11.12 -13.27
C THR A 102 9.79 11.59 -12.55
N GLY A 103 9.44 10.99 -11.41
CA GLY A 103 8.25 11.40 -10.68
C GLY A 103 8.02 10.65 -9.38
N ASP A 104 6.92 10.99 -8.73
CA ASP A 104 6.43 10.25 -7.58
C ASP A 104 5.99 8.86 -8.02
N ASN A 105 6.63 7.86 -7.42
CA ASN A 105 6.37 6.46 -7.71
C ASN A 105 5.72 5.82 -6.49
N ALA A 106 4.39 5.71 -6.53
CA ALA A 106 3.59 4.99 -5.54
C ALA A 106 3.54 3.49 -5.88
N ASP A 107 4.64 2.89 -6.32
CA ASP A 107 4.65 1.49 -6.75
C ASP A 107 6.07 0.95 -6.77
N LYS A 108 6.70 0.90 -5.61
CA LYS A 108 7.58 -0.25 -5.37
C LYS A 108 6.71 -1.53 -5.17
N ILE A 109 5.65 -1.68 -6.00
CA ILE A 109 4.59 -2.69 -6.20
C ILE A 109 3.48 -2.89 -5.15
N PHE A 110 3.39 -2.08 -4.09
CA PHE A 110 2.46 -2.36 -2.98
C PHE A 110 1.77 -1.13 -2.43
N ALA A 111 0.46 -1.02 -2.67
CA ALA A 111 -0.44 -0.14 -1.94
C ALA A 111 -1.45 -0.98 -1.15
N THR A 112 -2.06 -0.38 -0.13
CA THR A 112 -3.04 -1.10 0.71
C THR A 112 -4.23 -0.22 1.06
N ILE A 113 -5.40 -0.84 1.18
CA ILE A 113 -6.68 -0.20 1.47
C ILE A 113 -7.27 -0.80 2.74
N ALA A 114 -7.83 0.04 3.59
CA ALA A 114 -8.54 -0.35 4.80
C ALA A 114 -9.86 0.41 4.94
N LEU A 115 -10.87 -0.22 5.52
CA LEU A 115 -12.17 0.39 5.80
C LEU A 115 -12.40 0.43 7.31
N ASP A 116 -12.68 1.60 7.87
CA ASP A 116 -13.01 1.72 9.28
C ASP A 116 -14.51 1.45 9.56
N GLN A 117 -14.87 1.24 10.83
CA GLN A 117 -16.25 0.94 11.26
C GLN A 117 -17.25 2.09 11.01
N LYS A 118 -16.80 3.28 10.59
CA LYS A 118 -17.65 4.39 10.15
C LYS A 118 -17.80 4.47 8.64
N GLY A 119 -17.09 3.64 7.89
CA GLY A 119 -17.10 3.61 6.43
C GLY A 119 -16.10 4.57 5.80
N GLN A 120 -15.14 5.10 6.57
CA GLN A 120 -14.07 5.86 5.94
C GLN A 120 -13.10 4.89 5.28
N VAL A 121 -12.77 5.20 4.04
CA VAL A 121 -11.82 4.42 3.24
C VAL A 121 -10.44 5.03 3.42
N HIS A 122 -9.47 4.24 3.84
CA HIS A 122 -8.09 4.64 4.04
C HIS A 122 -7.20 3.96 3.00
N VAL A 123 -6.34 4.71 2.34
CA VAL A 123 -5.35 4.20 1.40
C VAL A 123 -3.97 4.58 1.93
N VAL A 124 -3.09 3.58 2.03
CA VAL A 124 -1.70 3.73 2.47
C VAL A 124 -0.77 3.40 1.30
N LEU A 125 0.15 4.31 1.01
CA LEU A 125 1.00 4.30 -0.20
C LEU A 125 2.47 4.46 0.18
N PRO A 126 3.38 3.55 -0.17
CA PRO A 126 4.80 3.83 -0.18
C PRO A 126 5.11 4.65 -1.43
N VAL A 127 5.57 5.88 -1.27
CA VAL A 127 5.85 6.82 -2.36
C VAL A 127 7.31 7.22 -2.34
N ARG A 128 8.01 6.87 -3.42
CA ARG A 128 9.37 7.33 -3.66
C ARG A 128 9.31 8.57 -4.55
N HIS A 129 9.78 9.70 -4.02
CA HIS A 129 9.72 10.98 -4.72
C HIS A 129 10.81 11.12 -5.77
N LYS A 130 10.49 11.69 -6.94
CA LYS A 130 11.44 11.91 -8.05
C LYS A 130 12.21 10.65 -8.46
N ASP A 131 11.52 9.52 -8.46
CA ASP A 131 12.07 8.23 -8.84
C ASP A 131 12.29 8.17 -10.37
N ASP A 132 13.36 7.49 -10.79
CA ASP A 132 13.72 7.23 -12.18
C ASP A 132 13.99 5.72 -12.39
N PRO A 133 12.93 4.88 -12.34
CA PRO A 133 13.09 3.43 -12.46
C PRO A 133 13.67 2.99 -13.81
N LEU A 134 13.32 3.67 -14.90
CA LEU A 134 13.84 3.35 -16.23
C LEU A 134 15.32 3.71 -16.36
N GLY A 135 15.71 4.93 -15.97
CA GLY A 135 17.11 5.35 -15.99
C GLY A 135 18.00 4.42 -15.16
N PHE A 136 17.56 4.06 -13.95
CA PHE A 136 18.29 3.13 -13.10
C PHE A 136 18.47 1.75 -13.74
N VAL A 137 17.42 1.16 -14.32
CA VAL A 137 17.53 -0.16 -14.96
C VAL A 137 18.44 -0.11 -16.18
N LEU A 138 18.35 0.92 -17.02
CA LEU A 138 19.23 1.09 -18.19
C LEU A 138 20.69 1.25 -17.76
N ASP A 139 20.96 1.96 -16.66
CA ASP A 139 22.31 2.04 -16.09
C ASP A 139 22.80 0.65 -15.69
N CYS A 140 21.96 -0.16 -15.03
CA CYS A 140 22.31 -1.52 -14.59
C CYS A 140 22.56 -2.51 -15.73
N GLU A 141 21.92 -2.35 -16.89
CA GLU A 141 22.21 -3.15 -18.07
C GLU A 141 23.64 -2.92 -18.59
N SER A 142 24.22 -1.75 -18.31
CA SER A 142 25.55 -1.35 -18.80
C SER A 142 26.65 -1.34 -17.74
N ASP A 143 26.29 -1.21 -16.45
CA ASP A 143 27.20 -1.22 -15.31
C ASP A 143 26.73 -2.21 -14.23
N PRO A 144 27.46 -3.33 -14.01
CA PRO A 144 27.12 -4.28 -12.95
C PRO A 144 27.25 -3.71 -11.52
N ASN A 145 27.79 -2.50 -11.37
CA ASN A 145 27.92 -1.78 -10.10
C ASN A 145 26.94 -0.61 -9.97
N CYS A 146 25.94 -0.50 -10.85
CA CYS A 146 24.89 0.51 -10.77
C CYS A 146 24.29 0.56 -9.35
N LYS A 147 23.91 1.76 -8.90
CA LYS A 147 23.26 1.96 -7.59
C LYS A 147 22.11 2.93 -7.74
N GLU A 148 21.01 2.63 -7.06
CA GLU A 148 19.91 3.58 -6.97
C GLU A 148 20.39 4.90 -6.37
N HIS A 149 19.85 6.01 -6.87
CA HIS A 149 20.02 7.30 -6.22
C HIS A 149 19.44 7.24 -4.80
N PRO A 150 20.14 7.79 -3.79
CA PRO A 150 19.62 7.81 -2.43
C PRO A 150 18.40 8.74 -2.36
N GLN A 151 17.24 8.19 -2.05
CA GLN A 151 15.98 8.91 -2.01
C GLN A 151 15.04 8.30 -0.96
N GLN A 152 14.32 9.15 -0.23
CA GLN A 152 13.35 8.68 0.75
C GLN A 152 12.14 8.05 0.06
N THR A 153 11.60 6.99 0.66
CA THR A 153 10.32 6.39 0.26
C THR A 153 9.38 6.60 1.43
N ASP A 154 8.50 7.57 1.34
CA ASP A 154 7.56 7.95 2.40
C ASP A 154 6.36 7.02 2.40
N LEU A 155 5.77 6.77 3.56
CA LEU A 155 4.48 6.13 3.69
C LEU A 155 3.40 7.21 3.81
N LEU A 156 2.56 7.35 2.80
CA LEU A 156 1.48 8.34 2.75
C LEU A 156 0.14 7.72 3.14
N LEU A 157 -0.73 8.52 3.76
CA LEU A 157 -2.12 8.19 4.05
C LEU A 157 -3.05 9.21 3.38
N VAL A 158 -3.99 8.71 2.58
CA VAL A 158 -5.17 9.46 2.11
C VAL A 158 -6.44 8.79 2.60
N THR A 159 -7.47 9.59 2.93
CA THR A 159 -8.72 9.08 3.47
C THR A 159 -9.91 9.67 2.72
N SER A 160 -10.91 8.84 2.45
CA SER A 160 -12.22 9.28 1.97
C SER A 160 -13.28 9.12 3.05
N PRO A 161 -14.01 10.19 3.43
CA PRO A 161 -15.08 10.13 4.41
C PRO A 161 -16.44 9.75 3.81
N ASP A 162 -16.55 9.63 2.48
CA ASP A 162 -17.81 9.57 1.74
C ASP A 162 -17.83 8.50 0.64
N GLY A 163 -17.18 7.36 0.92
CA GLY A 163 -17.24 6.19 0.04
C GLY A 163 -16.46 6.36 -1.27
N GLY A 164 -15.35 7.08 -1.22
CA GLY A 164 -14.42 7.26 -2.34
C GLY A 164 -14.68 8.50 -3.19
N ALA A 165 -15.74 9.28 -2.93
CA ALA A 165 -16.08 10.43 -3.77
C ALA A 165 -15.08 11.59 -3.62
N HIS A 166 -14.66 11.90 -2.39
CA HIS A 166 -13.64 12.90 -2.09
C HIS A 166 -12.52 12.31 -1.23
N TRP A 167 -11.30 12.85 -1.39
CA TRP A 167 -10.10 12.36 -0.73
C TRP A 167 -9.34 13.50 -0.04
N THR A 168 -8.81 13.22 1.15
CA THR A 168 -7.94 14.16 1.85
C THR A 168 -6.64 14.39 1.07
N PRO A 169 -5.98 15.55 1.22
CA PRO A 169 -4.57 15.66 0.88
C PRO A 169 -3.74 14.57 1.58
N PRO A 170 -2.67 14.06 0.94
CA PRO A 170 -1.81 13.05 1.54
C PRO A 170 -1.12 13.58 2.79
N VAL A 171 -0.97 12.72 3.79
CA VAL A 171 -0.13 12.99 4.97
C VAL A 171 0.87 11.87 5.16
N THR A 172 2.11 12.22 5.48
CA THR A 172 3.17 11.26 5.77
C THR A 172 2.93 10.58 7.13
N ILE A 173 3.10 9.26 7.17
CA ILE A 173 2.89 8.40 8.34
C ILE A 173 4.10 7.49 8.66
N ASP A 174 5.29 7.80 8.15
CA ASP A 174 6.55 7.04 8.29
C ASP A 174 6.86 6.55 9.72
N GLY A 175 6.53 7.35 10.74
CA GLY A 175 6.84 7.06 12.14
C GLY A 175 8.34 7.12 12.50
N ARG A 176 9.25 6.82 11.57
CA ARG A 176 10.72 6.91 11.63
C ARG A 176 11.26 7.21 10.23
N SER A 177 12.43 7.83 10.08
CA SER A 177 13.00 8.12 8.75
C SER A 177 13.47 6.86 8.01
N GLY A 178 13.59 6.93 6.68
CA GLY A 178 14.24 5.91 5.86
C GLY A 178 13.43 5.48 4.65
N SER A 179 13.47 4.20 4.32
CA SER A 179 12.68 3.59 3.26
C SER A 179 11.59 2.70 3.85
N HIS A 180 10.36 2.88 3.36
CA HIS A 180 9.13 2.24 3.81
C HIS A 180 8.53 1.36 2.69
N PHE A 181 8.40 0.06 2.92
CA PHE A 181 8.09 -0.93 1.88
C PHE A 181 7.06 -1.96 2.32
N PHE A 182 6.29 -2.44 1.35
CA PHE A 182 5.29 -3.51 1.47
C PHE A 182 4.30 -3.25 2.61
N PRO A 183 3.55 -2.13 2.57
CA PRO A 183 2.61 -1.86 3.62
C PRO A 183 1.40 -2.80 3.53
N TRP A 184 0.88 -3.18 4.69
CA TRP A 184 -0.49 -3.69 4.80
C TRP A 184 -1.24 -2.91 5.87
N ALA A 185 -2.51 -2.59 5.62
CA ALA A 185 -3.34 -1.84 6.55
C ALA A 185 -4.61 -2.59 6.95
N ALA A 186 -5.04 -2.37 8.19
CA ALA A 186 -6.36 -2.70 8.71
C ALA A 186 -6.89 -1.52 9.52
N ALA A 187 -8.21 -1.33 9.55
CA ALA A 187 -8.82 -0.22 10.28
C ALA A 187 -9.86 -0.72 11.29
N GLY A 188 -9.89 -0.06 12.45
CA GLY A 188 -10.80 -0.35 13.53
C GLY A 188 -11.94 0.66 13.58
N SER A 189 -12.10 1.33 14.72
CA SER A 189 -13.00 2.47 14.81
C SER A 189 -12.48 3.70 14.06
N ALA A 190 -13.37 4.68 13.87
CA ALA A 190 -13.14 5.87 13.06
C ALA A 190 -11.73 6.47 13.20
N GLY A 191 -10.97 6.50 12.10
CA GLY A 191 -9.63 7.10 12.05
C GLY A 191 -8.57 6.42 12.91
N ARG A 192 -8.71 5.12 13.16
CA ARG A 192 -7.71 4.25 13.79
C ARG A 192 -7.28 3.18 12.79
N VAL A 193 -6.05 3.30 12.29
CA VAL A 193 -5.50 2.44 11.23
C VAL A 193 -4.24 1.77 11.76
N ALA A 194 -4.23 0.44 11.72
CA ALA A 194 -3.07 -0.40 11.98
C ALA A 194 -2.35 -0.59 10.64
N VAL A 195 -1.04 -0.36 10.60
CA VAL A 195 -0.22 -0.60 9.41
C VAL A 195 1.01 -1.42 9.82
N VAL A 196 1.43 -2.33 8.97
CA VAL A 196 2.70 -3.04 9.09
C VAL A 196 3.50 -2.84 7.80
N GLU A 197 4.83 -2.74 7.90
CA GLU A 197 5.75 -2.50 6.78
C GLU A 197 7.13 -3.12 7.02
N TYR A 198 7.91 -3.31 5.97
CA TYR A 198 9.36 -3.39 6.08
C TYR A 198 9.95 -1.99 6.02
N ARG A 199 10.76 -1.66 7.03
CA ARG A 199 11.45 -0.36 7.14
C ARG A 199 12.94 -0.55 7.21
N SER A 200 13.68 0.26 6.47
CA SER A 200 15.14 0.35 6.55
C SER A 200 15.59 1.80 6.74
N SER A 201 16.73 2.02 7.37
CA SER A 201 17.35 3.35 7.43
C SER A 201 18.07 3.75 6.13
N THR A 202 18.27 2.80 5.21
CA THR A 202 18.80 3.09 3.88
C THR A 202 17.85 3.99 3.10
N LEU A 203 18.39 4.72 2.12
CA LEU A 203 17.62 5.44 1.10
C LEU A 203 17.74 4.78 -0.29
N ARG A 204 18.41 3.61 -0.33
CA ARG A 204 18.67 2.79 -1.51
C ARG A 204 18.09 1.40 -1.24
N PRO A 205 16.83 1.17 -1.62
CA PRO A 205 16.14 -0.08 -1.32
C PRO A 205 16.89 -1.33 -1.81
N ASN A 206 17.55 -1.26 -2.96
CA ASN A 206 18.32 -2.38 -3.51
C ASN A 206 19.81 -2.41 -3.07
N ASP A 207 20.21 -1.70 -2.02
CA ASP A 207 21.59 -1.77 -1.51
C ASP A 207 21.81 -3.08 -0.73
N PRO A 208 22.83 -3.91 -1.06
CA PRO A 208 23.11 -5.17 -0.35
C PRO A 208 23.47 -4.99 1.13
N ALA A 209 23.83 -3.78 1.57
CA ALA A 209 24.06 -3.46 2.97
C ALA A 209 22.79 -3.04 3.72
N SER A 210 21.62 -3.03 3.06
CA SER A 210 20.36 -2.65 3.68
C SER A 210 19.94 -3.65 4.75
N VAL A 211 19.47 -3.13 5.88
CA VAL A 211 18.94 -3.92 6.99
C VAL A 211 17.50 -3.49 7.21
N TRP A 212 16.58 -4.43 7.06
CA TRP A 212 15.14 -4.19 7.11
C TRP A 212 14.56 -4.75 8.39
N TYR A 213 13.68 -3.98 9.01
CA TYR A 213 12.93 -4.35 10.20
C TYR A 213 11.45 -4.40 9.87
N ILE A 214 10.76 -5.35 10.47
CA ILE A 214 9.30 -5.37 10.44
C ILE A 214 8.76 -4.34 11.43
N THR A 215 8.13 -3.28 10.93
CA THR A 215 7.63 -2.17 11.76
C THR A 215 6.11 -2.16 11.77
N PHE A 216 5.54 -2.01 12.96
CA PHE A 216 4.12 -1.75 13.18
C PHE A 216 3.89 -0.27 13.46
N LEU A 217 2.89 0.30 12.80
CA LEU A 217 2.45 1.68 12.92
C LEU A 217 1.00 1.70 13.43
N SER A 218 0.78 2.37 14.55
CA SER A 218 -0.57 2.71 15.03
C SER A 218 -0.89 4.14 14.64
N VAL A 219 -1.70 4.33 13.60
CA VAL A 219 -2.22 5.63 13.18
C VAL A 219 -3.51 5.93 13.92
N ARG A 220 -3.59 7.12 14.53
CA ARG A 220 -4.79 7.62 15.22
C ARG A 220 -5.18 8.99 14.70
N ARG A 221 -6.44 9.38 14.93
CA ARG A 221 -7.00 10.68 14.53
C ARG A 221 -7.07 10.89 13.01
N ALA A 222 -7.03 9.81 12.23
CA ALA A 222 -7.30 9.83 10.79
C ALA A 222 -8.82 9.94 10.49
N VAL A 223 -9.52 10.80 11.22
CA VAL A 223 -10.94 11.07 10.98
C VAL A 223 -11.02 12.21 9.98
N ALA A 224 -11.58 11.93 8.81
CA ALA A 224 -11.81 12.88 7.74
C ALA A 224 -13.29 13.33 7.72
N THR A 225 -13.51 14.46 7.07
CA THR A 225 -14.83 14.98 6.70
C THR A 225 -14.71 15.61 5.31
N ALA A 226 -15.83 15.76 4.61
CA ALA A 226 -15.88 16.49 3.34
C ALA A 226 -16.86 17.66 3.45
N ASP A 227 -16.49 18.79 2.84
CA ASP A 227 -17.35 19.96 2.65
C ASP A 227 -17.14 20.56 1.25
N ALA A 228 -17.60 21.79 1.04
CA ALA A 228 -17.48 22.48 -0.25
C ALA A 228 -16.04 22.65 -0.75
N ASN A 229 -15.04 22.55 0.12
CA ASN A 229 -13.61 22.65 -0.21
C ASN A 229 -12.95 21.28 -0.41
N GLY A 230 -13.71 20.19 -0.35
CA GLY A 230 -13.22 18.82 -0.46
C GLY A 230 -12.99 18.16 0.90
N ALA A 231 -12.39 16.97 0.86
CA ALA A 231 -12.13 16.18 2.05
C ALA A 231 -10.87 16.66 2.79
N HIS A 232 -10.93 16.66 4.12
CA HIS A 232 -9.81 17.02 4.99
C HIS A 232 -9.91 16.29 6.33
N TYR A 233 -8.76 16.12 7.00
CA TYR A 233 -8.74 15.56 8.35
C TYR A 233 -9.24 16.59 9.38
N LEU A 234 -10.09 16.15 10.32
CA LEU A 234 -10.53 17.00 11.44
C LEU A 234 -9.37 17.43 12.34
N LYS A 235 -8.35 16.58 12.43
CA LYS A 235 -7.08 16.82 13.15
C LYS A 235 -5.97 16.08 12.41
N SER A 236 -4.74 16.57 12.47
CA SER A 236 -3.59 15.86 11.93
C SER A 236 -3.50 14.44 12.51
N PRO A 237 -3.39 13.40 11.67
CA PRO A 237 -3.13 12.05 12.12
C PRO A 237 -1.87 11.97 12.98
N ARG A 238 -1.87 11.05 13.94
CA ARG A 238 -0.73 10.79 14.82
C ARG A 238 -0.29 9.34 14.68
N VAL A 239 1.00 9.14 14.60
CA VAL A 239 1.61 7.83 14.40
C VAL A 239 2.47 7.47 15.59
N SER A 240 2.42 6.20 15.99
CA SER A 240 3.41 5.57 16.87
C SER A 240 3.94 4.32 16.19
N ALA A 241 5.26 4.12 16.21
CA ALA A 241 5.95 3.03 15.53
C ALA A 241 6.69 2.12 16.52
N VAL A 242 6.65 0.81 16.30
CA VAL A 242 7.42 -0.20 17.05
C VAL A 242 7.86 -1.31 16.11
N ASP A 243 9.07 -1.85 16.32
CA ASP A 243 9.51 -3.03 15.57
C ASP A 243 8.84 -4.27 16.18
N LEU A 244 8.30 -5.15 15.35
CA LEU A 244 7.62 -6.37 15.81
C LEU A 244 8.59 -7.48 16.23
N ASP A 245 9.84 -7.39 15.80
CA ASP A 245 10.94 -8.29 16.14
C ASP A 245 12.15 -7.46 16.61
N PRO A 246 12.88 -7.86 17.68
CA PRO A 246 14.13 -7.23 18.06
C PRO A 246 15.25 -7.35 16.99
N GLY A 247 15.19 -8.37 16.14
CA GLY A 247 16.13 -8.60 15.05
C GLY A 247 15.67 -8.01 13.71
N PRO A 248 16.59 -7.92 12.73
CA PRO A 248 16.20 -7.61 11.36
C PRO A 248 15.31 -8.71 10.77
N ALA A 249 14.35 -8.31 9.95
CA ALA A 249 13.54 -9.22 9.15
C ALA A 249 14.25 -9.63 7.85
N HIS A 250 15.14 -8.77 7.32
CA HIS A 250 15.89 -9.04 6.10
C HIS A 250 17.21 -8.27 6.07
N ILE A 251 18.23 -8.88 5.47
CA ILE A 251 19.52 -8.25 5.18
C ILE A 251 19.77 -8.41 3.69
N GLY A 252 19.95 -7.29 3.00
CA GLY A 252 20.08 -7.27 1.55
C GLY A 252 19.17 -6.22 0.90
N GLY A 253 19.36 -6.06 -0.41
CA GLY A 253 18.56 -5.16 -1.22
C GLY A 253 17.22 -5.78 -1.58
N ILE A 254 16.13 -5.01 -1.51
CA ILE A 254 14.83 -5.42 -2.03
C ILE A 254 14.66 -4.90 -3.45
N CYS A 255 14.42 -5.81 -4.40
CA CYS A 255 14.14 -5.46 -5.78
C CYS A 255 12.63 -5.44 -6.06
N SER A 256 12.14 -4.30 -6.53
CA SER A 256 10.73 -4.07 -6.90
C SER A 256 10.56 -3.63 -8.35
N PHE A 257 11.54 -3.90 -9.22
CA PHE A 257 11.55 -3.48 -10.63
C PHE A 257 10.92 -4.53 -11.57
N GLY A 258 9.96 -5.32 -11.06
CA GLY A 258 9.28 -6.35 -11.84
C GLY A 258 10.24 -7.36 -12.48
N ILE A 259 10.11 -7.58 -13.78
CA ILE A 259 10.95 -8.52 -14.54
C ILE A 259 12.41 -8.07 -14.69
N PHE A 260 12.69 -6.78 -14.46
CA PHE A 260 14.04 -6.21 -14.57
C PHE A 260 14.90 -6.44 -13.34
N CYS A 261 14.36 -7.07 -12.30
CA CYS A 261 15.20 -7.57 -11.21
C CYS A 261 16.29 -8.54 -11.70
N SER A 262 16.17 -9.11 -12.90
CA SER A 262 17.23 -9.94 -13.50
C SER A 262 18.49 -9.18 -13.92
N VAL A 263 18.40 -7.87 -14.17
CA VAL A 263 19.54 -7.01 -14.55
C VAL A 263 20.02 -6.11 -13.41
N VAL A 264 19.23 -6.01 -12.33
CA VAL A 264 19.58 -5.23 -11.14
C VAL A 264 20.54 -6.04 -10.25
N PRO A 265 21.71 -5.49 -9.88
CA PRO A 265 22.70 -6.21 -9.09
C PRO A 265 22.19 -6.48 -7.67
N ASN A 266 22.46 -7.68 -7.16
CA ASN A 266 22.02 -8.13 -5.83
C ASN A 266 20.49 -8.07 -5.64
N ALA A 267 19.73 -8.12 -6.73
CA ALA A 267 18.28 -8.12 -6.65
C ALA A 267 17.77 -9.29 -5.82
N ASP A 268 17.05 -8.98 -4.75
CA ASP A 268 16.33 -9.97 -3.97
C ASP A 268 14.82 -9.73 -4.03
N ARG A 269 14.08 -10.82 -4.24
CA ARG A 269 12.62 -10.88 -4.24
C ARG A 269 12.07 -11.86 -3.20
N SER A 270 12.90 -12.33 -2.28
CA SER A 270 12.58 -13.33 -1.24
C SER A 270 11.50 -12.87 -0.26
N LEU A 271 11.40 -11.56 -0.02
CA LEU A 271 10.35 -10.95 0.80
C LEU A 271 9.04 -10.72 0.05
N ALA A 272 9.01 -10.89 -1.27
CA ALA A 272 7.86 -10.51 -2.07
C ALA A 272 6.64 -11.39 -1.75
N ASP A 273 5.49 -10.71 -1.69
CA ASP A 273 4.12 -11.21 -1.85
C ASP A 273 3.28 -11.57 -0.61
N SER A 274 3.75 -11.48 0.65
CA SER A 274 2.85 -11.72 1.80
C SER A 274 3.30 -11.08 3.12
N ILE A 275 2.82 -9.86 3.37
CA ILE A 275 2.74 -9.27 4.69
C ILE A 275 1.30 -8.86 4.94
N ALA A 276 0.80 -9.09 6.14
CA ALA A 276 -0.55 -8.69 6.48
C ALA A 276 -0.67 -8.26 7.95
N VAL A 277 -1.62 -7.37 8.20
CA VAL A 277 -2.13 -7.08 9.53
C VAL A 277 -3.65 -7.16 9.52
N ALA A 278 -4.22 -7.75 10.55
CA ALA A 278 -5.65 -7.78 10.81
C ALA A 278 -5.94 -7.28 12.23
N ILE A 279 -7.15 -6.76 12.47
CA ILE A 279 -7.60 -6.38 13.80
C ILE A 279 -8.55 -7.45 14.31
N ASP A 280 -8.24 -8.02 15.48
CA ASP A 280 -9.05 -9.06 16.13
C ASP A 280 -10.32 -8.48 16.80
N PRO A 281 -11.26 -9.33 17.28
CA PRO A 281 -12.48 -8.86 17.92
C PRO A 281 -12.29 -8.03 19.21
N ALA A 282 -11.14 -8.10 19.88
CA ALA A 282 -10.80 -7.22 21.01
C ALA A 282 -10.20 -5.87 20.55
N GLY A 283 -9.93 -5.73 19.26
CA GLY A 283 -9.32 -4.57 18.64
C GLY A 283 -7.79 -4.58 18.72
N GLY A 284 -7.17 -5.74 18.91
CA GLY A 284 -5.72 -5.94 18.82
C GLY A 284 -5.25 -6.19 17.39
N ALA A 285 -4.10 -5.61 17.03
CA ALA A 285 -3.47 -5.86 15.74
C ALA A 285 -2.73 -7.22 15.74
N ASN A 286 -2.85 -7.98 14.67
CA ASN A 286 -2.23 -9.29 14.48
C ASN A 286 -1.54 -9.30 13.12
N ALA A 287 -0.23 -9.44 13.11
CA ALA A 287 0.60 -9.28 11.92
C ALA A 287 1.33 -10.58 11.55
N VAL A 288 1.49 -10.80 10.26
CA VAL A 288 2.28 -11.89 9.66
C VAL A 288 3.22 -11.32 8.62
N TRP A 289 4.45 -11.82 8.55
CA TRP A 289 5.47 -11.38 7.61
C TRP A 289 6.46 -12.50 7.30
N THR A 290 7.25 -12.30 6.23
CA THR A 290 8.39 -13.14 5.87
C THR A 290 9.65 -12.61 6.54
N GLU A 291 10.41 -13.47 7.20
CA GLU A 291 11.75 -13.16 7.73
C GLU A 291 12.77 -14.08 7.06
N ASN A 292 13.93 -13.52 6.70
CA ASN A 292 15.03 -14.30 6.18
C ASN A 292 16.42 -13.72 6.45
N ALA A 293 16.53 -12.81 7.42
CA ALA A 293 17.81 -12.28 7.87
C ALA A 293 18.74 -13.37 8.41
N SER A 294 18.19 -14.48 8.92
CA SER A 294 18.95 -15.64 9.37
C SER A 294 19.44 -16.56 8.23
N GLY A 295 18.95 -16.36 6.99
CA GLY A 295 19.28 -17.17 5.82
C GLY A 295 18.21 -18.18 5.40
N ASP A 296 17.28 -18.51 6.29
CA ASP A 296 16.10 -19.33 5.99
C ASP A 296 14.87 -18.43 5.79
N ASN A 297 14.02 -18.72 4.79
CA ASN A 297 12.75 -18.01 4.65
C ASN A 297 11.72 -18.60 5.63
N GLU A 298 11.33 -17.81 6.62
CA GLU A 298 10.36 -18.18 7.66
C GLU A 298 9.15 -17.24 7.68
N ILE A 299 7.97 -17.79 7.98
CA ILE A 299 6.78 -16.98 8.23
C ILE A 299 6.67 -16.72 9.74
N ARG A 300 6.71 -15.44 10.11
CA ARG A 300 6.62 -14.98 11.50
C ARG A 300 5.24 -14.39 11.78
N PHE A 301 4.82 -14.46 13.04
CA PHE A 301 3.56 -13.91 13.52
C PHE A 301 3.78 -13.15 14.82
N ALA A 302 3.11 -12.00 14.96
CA ALA A 302 3.02 -11.28 16.22
C ALA A 302 1.61 -10.73 16.42
N CYS A 303 1.20 -10.69 17.68
CA CYS A 303 -0.08 -10.13 18.11
C CYS A 303 0.16 -9.01 19.11
N GLN A 304 -0.66 -7.96 19.04
CA GLN A 304 -0.63 -6.84 19.96
C GLN A 304 -1.08 -7.35 21.33
N ASN A 305 -0.11 -7.55 22.22
CA ASN A 305 -0.35 -8.11 23.55
C ASN A 305 -0.60 -7.03 24.61
N SER A 306 -0.52 -5.75 24.27
CA SER A 306 -0.69 -4.65 25.21
C SER A 306 -1.01 -3.33 24.52
N GLY A 307 -1.38 -2.32 25.32
CA GLY A 307 -1.62 -0.97 24.84
C GLY A 307 -3.01 -0.76 24.22
N PRO A 308 -3.27 0.40 23.61
CA PRO A 308 -4.65 0.76 23.30
C PRO A 308 -5.24 -0.02 22.14
N SER A 309 -6.51 -0.39 22.30
CA SER A 309 -7.31 -1.03 21.26
C SER A 309 -7.58 -0.11 20.05
N PHE A 310 -7.70 -0.72 18.88
CA PHE A 310 -8.17 -0.06 17.66
C PHE A 310 -9.70 0.17 17.66
N TYR A 311 -10.43 -0.41 18.61
CA TYR A 311 -11.83 -0.09 18.83
C TYR A 311 -12.00 1.03 19.86
N ALA A 312 -12.74 2.07 19.47
CA ALA A 312 -12.99 3.20 20.33
C ALA A 312 -13.79 2.77 21.56
N LYS A 313 -13.37 3.21 22.75
CA LYS A 313 -13.96 2.89 24.06
C LYS A 313 -13.76 1.44 24.52
N ALA A 314 -13.08 0.59 23.75
CA ALA A 314 -12.57 -0.67 24.27
C ALA A 314 -11.43 -0.38 25.27
N PRO A 315 -11.25 -1.23 26.29
CA PRO A 315 -10.11 -1.11 27.21
C PRO A 315 -8.78 -1.33 26.47
N ASP A 316 -7.70 -0.96 27.14
CA ASP A 316 -6.36 -1.35 26.70
C ASP A 316 -6.22 -2.87 26.76
N LEU A 317 -5.44 -3.42 25.83
CA LEU A 317 -5.19 -4.84 25.70
C LEU A 317 -4.26 -5.31 26.82
N SER A 318 -4.45 -6.55 27.26
CA SER A 318 -3.69 -7.18 28.36
C SER A 318 -3.33 -8.64 28.02
N GLY A 319 -2.90 -8.83 26.78
CA GLY A 319 -2.59 -10.11 26.17
C GLY A 319 -3.06 -10.14 24.72
N CYS A 320 -2.55 -11.10 23.96
CA CYS A 320 -3.12 -11.39 22.65
C CYS A 320 -4.52 -11.98 22.80
N TYR A 321 -5.35 -11.80 21.77
CA TYR A 321 -6.71 -12.33 21.78
C TYR A 321 -6.71 -13.85 21.99
N GLN A 322 -7.42 -14.30 23.02
CA GLN A 322 -7.72 -15.71 23.28
C GLN A 322 -9.24 -15.84 23.11
N GLY A 323 -9.67 -16.47 22.01
CA GLY A 323 -11.10 -16.65 21.73
C GLY A 323 -11.82 -17.29 22.92
N GLY A 324 -12.92 -16.67 23.35
CA GLY A 324 -13.83 -17.21 24.36
C GLY A 324 -14.92 -18.08 23.76
#